data_AF-A0A453JDW6-F1
#
_entry.id   AF-A0A453JDW6-F1
#
_cell.length_a   1.000
_cell.length_b   1.000
_cell.length_c   1.000
_cell.angle_alpha   90.00
_cell.angle_beta   90.00
_cell.angle_gamma   90.00
#
_symmetry.space_group_name_H-M   'P 1'
#
loop_
_entity.id
_entity.type
_entity.pdbx_description
1 polymer ?
#
loop_
_entity_poly.entity_id
_entity_poly.type
_entity_poly.pdbx_seq_one_letter_code
_entity_poly.pdbx_strand_id
1 'polypeptide(L)'
;YVCELCNEQVEESDLHLFRGCPLALSCWDMIIPHKQRYTSVLYDALLALDQLPKEVGLNFIIMACWQIWMQRNDKIFRDENTPQERSSSSTTSLRRLD
;
A
#
# COMPACT_ATOMS: atom_id res chain seq x y z
N TYR A 1 10.74 3.52 -16.34
CA TYR A 1 10.05 4.76 -15.89
C TYR A 1 10.44 5.05 -14.46
N VAL A 2 10.34 6.29 -13.97
CA VAL A 2 10.55 6.61 -12.54
C VAL A 2 9.29 6.24 -11.76
N CYS A 3 9.39 5.91 -10.46
CA CYS A 3 8.20 5.63 -9.65
C CYS A 3 7.56 6.91 -9.09
N GLU A 4 6.37 7.23 -9.61
CA GLU A 4 5.60 8.45 -9.30
C GLU A 4 5.04 8.49 -7.85
N LEU A 5 5.16 7.37 -7.12
CA LEU A 5 4.77 7.27 -5.72
C LEU A 5 5.85 7.75 -4.74
N CYS A 6 7.13 7.59 -5.08
CA CYS A 6 8.25 7.88 -4.18
C CYS A 6 9.25 8.91 -4.72
N ASN A 7 9.24 9.17 -6.03
CA ASN A 7 10.18 10.07 -6.73
C ASN A 7 11.66 9.72 -6.50
N GLU A 8 11.96 8.49 -6.07
CA GLU A 8 13.32 7.95 -6.03
C GLU A 8 13.82 7.73 -7.46
N GLN A 9 15.13 7.88 -7.70
CA GLN A 9 15.75 7.62 -9.02
C GLN A 9 15.91 6.11 -9.28
N VAL A 10 14.78 5.40 -9.24
CA VAL A 10 14.65 3.95 -9.37
C VAL A 10 13.62 3.63 -10.44
N GLU A 11 13.81 2.51 -11.13
CA GLU A 11 12.86 2.05 -12.11
C GLU A 11 11.56 1.54 -11.46
N GLU A 12 10.42 2.11 -11.88
CA GLU A 12 9.10 1.56 -11.63
C GLU A 12 8.92 0.24 -12.41
N SER A 13 9.33 -0.84 -11.77
CA SER A 13 8.97 -2.22 -12.10
C SER A 13 7.81 -2.68 -11.21
N ASP A 14 7.10 -3.76 -11.58
CA ASP A 14 6.05 -4.34 -10.72
C ASP A 14 6.56 -4.68 -9.31
N LEU A 15 7.81 -5.15 -9.21
CA LEU A 15 8.46 -5.44 -7.93
C LEU A 15 8.67 -4.16 -7.11
N HIS A 16 9.05 -3.05 -7.74
CA HIS A 16 9.13 -1.77 -7.05
C HIS A 16 7.73 -1.27 -6.68
N LEU A 17 6.81 -1.14 -7.64
CA LEU A 17 5.46 -0.60 -7.44
C LEU A 17 4.69 -1.32 -6.32
N PHE A 18 4.65 -2.64 -6.33
CA PHE A 18 3.86 -3.42 -5.36
C PHE A 18 4.61 -3.81 -4.09
N ARG A 19 5.92 -3.53 -3.97
CA ARG A 19 6.69 -3.96 -2.78
C ARG A 19 7.96 -3.17 -2.46
N GLY A 20 8.72 -2.68 -3.44
CA GLY A 20 9.93 -1.90 -3.22
C GLY A 20 9.68 -0.44 -2.84
N CYS A 21 8.56 0.13 -3.28
CA CYS A 21 8.14 1.50 -3.00
C CYS A 21 7.82 1.67 -1.50
N PRO A 22 8.27 2.76 -0.83
CA PRO A 22 7.95 3.04 0.57
C PRO A 22 6.45 3.03 0.92
N LEU A 23 5.59 3.47 -0.01
CA LEU A 23 4.13 3.38 0.15
C LEU A 23 3.67 1.92 0.20
N ALA A 24 4.11 1.10 -0.76
CA ALA A 24 3.75 -0.31 -0.81
C ALA A 24 4.29 -1.08 0.41
N LEU A 25 5.53 -0.81 0.84
CA LEU A 25 6.09 -1.36 2.08
C LEU A 25 5.16 -1.10 3.26
N SER A 26 4.70 0.16 3.41
CA SER A 26 3.80 0.60 4.49
C SER A 26 2.43 -0.09 4.41
N CYS A 27 1.84 -0.20 3.21
CA CYS A 27 0.59 -0.93 3.01
C CYS A 27 0.70 -2.39 3.43
N TRP A 28 1.79 -3.07 3.06
CA TRP A 28 2.03 -4.46 3.46
C TRP A 28 2.37 -4.60 4.95
N ASP A 29 3.04 -3.64 5.58
CA ASP A 29 3.33 -3.68 7.03
C ASP A 29 2.05 -3.59 7.88
N MET A 30 0.97 -2.98 7.36
CA MET A 30 -0.36 -3.01 8.01
C MET A 30 -1.05 -4.38 7.95
N ILE A 31 -0.64 -5.25 7.02
CA ILE A 31 -1.27 -6.55 6.77
C ILE A 31 -0.43 -7.69 7.35
N ILE A 32 0.90 -7.61 7.19
CA ILE A 32 1.89 -8.61 7.59
C ILE A 32 3.14 -7.92 8.21
N PRO A 33 3.03 -7.39 9.47
CA PRO A 33 4.01 -6.48 10.09
C PRO A 33 5.42 -7.06 10.36
N HIS A 34 5.65 -8.34 10.04
CA HIS A 34 6.93 -9.04 10.22
C HIS A 34 7.43 -9.72 8.94
N LYS A 35 6.98 -9.26 7.76
CA LYS A 35 7.44 -9.79 6.47
C LYS A 35 8.96 -9.66 6.31
N GLN A 36 9.60 -10.68 5.75
CA GLN A 36 11.03 -10.60 5.42
C GLN A 36 11.26 -9.56 4.32
N ARG A 37 12.42 -8.88 4.34
CA ARG A 37 12.85 -7.99 3.26
C ARG A 37 13.36 -8.83 2.08
N TYR A 38 13.31 -8.28 0.86
CA TYR A 38 13.85 -8.87 -0.38
C TYR A 38 13.19 -10.19 -0.88
N THR A 39 11.96 -10.50 -0.46
CA THR A 39 11.12 -11.54 -1.08
C THR A 39 10.34 -11.00 -2.30
N SER A 40 9.61 -11.86 -3.02
CA SER A 40 8.74 -11.46 -4.14
C SER A 40 7.34 -11.01 -3.68
N VAL A 41 6.61 -10.27 -4.55
CA VAL A 41 5.20 -9.90 -4.32
C VAL A 41 4.30 -11.14 -4.11
N LEU A 42 4.57 -12.22 -4.85
CA LEU A 42 3.86 -13.50 -4.69
C LEU A 42 4.10 -14.14 -3.32
N TYR A 43 5.32 -14.03 -2.78
CA TYR A 43 5.61 -14.53 -1.44
C TYR A 43 4.83 -13.75 -0.36
N ASP A 44 4.77 -12.42 -0.47
CA ASP A 44 4.00 -11.58 0.44
C ASP A 44 2.48 -11.89 0.37
N ALA A 45 1.95 -12.11 -0.85
CA ALA A 45 0.56 -12.52 -1.03
C ALA A 45 0.27 -13.90 -0.40
N LEU A 46 1.16 -14.89 -0.57
CA LEU A 46 1.04 -16.19 0.09
C LEU A 46 1.15 -16.09 1.62
N LEU A 47 2.06 -15.27 2.13
CA LEU A 47 2.21 -15.02 3.56
C LEU A 47 0.99 -14.32 4.16
N ALA A 48 0.37 -13.39 3.43
CA ALA A 48 -0.89 -12.77 3.83
C ALA A 48 -2.07 -13.76 3.79
N LEU A 49 -2.13 -14.69 2.84
CA LEU A 49 -3.14 -15.76 2.84
C LEU A 49 -2.97 -16.77 4.00
N ASP A 50 -1.75 -16.93 4.52
CA ASP A 50 -1.46 -17.77 5.69
C ASP A 50 -1.80 -17.07 7.02
N GLN A 51 -1.55 -15.76 7.12
CA GLN A 51 -1.77 -14.98 8.35
C GLN A 51 -3.19 -14.42 8.52
N LEU A 52 -3.95 -14.24 7.44
CA LEU A 52 -5.31 -13.70 7.47
C LEU A 52 -6.39 -14.80 7.51
N PRO A 53 -7.61 -14.51 8.01
CA PRO A 53 -8.72 -15.45 7.91
C PRO A 53 -9.05 -15.74 6.44
N LYS A 54 -9.30 -17.01 6.11
CA LYS A 54 -9.44 -17.51 4.72
C LYS A 54 -10.59 -16.86 3.97
N GLU A 55 -11.61 -16.42 4.70
CA GLU A 55 -12.82 -15.76 4.21
C GLU A 55 -12.54 -14.33 3.70
N VAL A 56 -11.43 -13.70 4.15
CA VAL A 56 -11.12 -12.29 3.85
C VAL A 56 -9.71 -12.06 3.31
N GLY A 57 -8.77 -13.00 3.44
CA GLY A 57 -7.37 -12.81 3.07
C GLY A 57 -7.16 -12.31 1.63
N LEU A 58 -7.86 -12.92 0.67
CA LEU A 58 -7.81 -12.48 -0.73
C LEU A 58 -8.40 -11.08 -0.92
N ASN A 59 -9.46 -10.71 -0.19
CA ASN A 59 -10.06 -9.38 -0.25
C ASN A 59 -9.08 -8.31 0.23
N PHE A 60 -8.33 -8.56 1.31
CA PHE A 60 -7.28 -7.66 1.79
C PHE A 60 -6.14 -7.50 0.77
N ILE A 61 -5.70 -8.59 0.13
CA ILE A 61 -4.65 -8.55 -0.91
C ILE A 61 -5.10 -7.74 -2.13
N ILE A 62 -6.32 -8.00 -2.63
CA ILE A 62 -6.89 -7.25 -3.76
C ILE A 62 -7.03 -5.76 -3.40
N MET A 63 -7.54 -5.45 -2.21
CA MET A 63 -7.67 -4.08 -1.71
C MET A 63 -6.31 -3.38 -1.60
N ALA A 64 -5.28 -4.04 -1.08
CA ALA A 64 -3.94 -3.46 -0.97
C ALA A 64 -3.34 -3.11 -2.35
N CYS A 65 -3.35 -4.08 -3.28
CA CYS A 65 -2.88 -3.87 -4.65
C CYS A 65 -3.69 -2.77 -5.37
N TRP A 66 -5.01 -2.74 -5.17
CA TRP A 66 -5.89 -1.71 -5.73
C TRP A 66 -5.57 -0.31 -5.17
N GLN A 67 -5.35 -0.16 -3.86
CA GLN A 67 -5.01 1.14 -3.26
C GLN A 67 -3.62 1.64 -3.68
N ILE A 68 -2.65 0.75 -3.91
CA ILE A 68 -1.34 1.09 -4.48
C ILE A 68 -1.51 1.58 -5.92
N TRP A 69 -2.23 0.82 -6.75
CA TRP A 69 -2.47 1.14 -8.16
C TRP A 69 -3.25 2.45 -8.34
N MET A 70 -4.29 2.67 -7.53
CA MET A 70 -5.05 3.92 -7.50
C MET A 70 -4.15 5.11 -7.16
N GLN A 71 -3.40 5.05 -6.05
CA GLN A 71 -2.52 6.17 -5.67
C GLN A 71 -1.44 6.48 -6.71
N ARG A 72 -0.93 5.47 -7.43
CA ARG A 72 0.04 5.66 -8.51
C ARG A 72 -0.60 6.32 -9.73
N ASN A 73 -1.78 5.86 -10.13
CA ASN A 73 -2.49 6.43 -11.28
C ASN A 73 -3.01 7.84 -10.97
N ASP A 74 -3.38 8.12 -9.72
CA ASP A 74 -3.75 9.44 -9.24
C ASP A 74 -2.64 10.47 -9.47
N LYS A 75 -1.37 10.06 -9.33
CA LYS A 75 -0.21 10.93 -9.59
C LYS A 75 0.02 11.23 -11.07
N ILE A 76 -0.43 10.34 -11.96
CA ILE A 76 -0.19 10.43 -13.41
C ILE A 76 -1.35 11.12 -14.14
N PHE A 77 -2.58 10.91 -13.68
CA PHE A 77 -3.79 11.31 -14.40
C PHE A 77 -4.61 12.42 -13.73
N ARG A 78 -4.28 12.87 -12.51
CA ARG A 78 -4.95 14.01 -11.89
C ARG A 78 -4.20 15.31 -12.17
N ASP A 79 -4.93 16.27 -12.73
CA ASP A 79 -4.53 17.68 -12.79
C ASP A 79 -4.47 18.25 -11.36
N GLU A 80 -3.50 19.14 -11.09
CA GLU A 80 -3.22 19.69 -9.74
C GLU A 80 -4.41 20.45 -9.11
N ASN A 81 -5.43 20.77 -9.92
CA ASN A 81 -6.59 21.57 -9.57
C ASN A 81 -7.81 20.77 -9.04
N THR A 82 -7.70 19.45 -8.86
CA THR A 82 -8.83 18.61 -8.41
C THR A 82 -8.87 18.48 -6.87
N PRO A 83 -9.93 18.96 -6.17
CA PRO A 83 -10.02 18.85 -4.71
C PRO A 83 -10.03 17.40 -4.22
N GLN A 84 -9.22 17.12 -3.19
CA GLN A 84 -9.06 15.78 -2.63
C GLN A 84 -10.24 15.42 -1.70
N GLU A 85 -11.08 14.45 -2.09
CA GLU A 85 -11.84 13.66 -1.11
C GLU A 85 -10.87 12.77 -0.35
N ARG A 86 -10.28 13.32 0.72
CA ARG A 86 -9.36 12.61 1.60
C ARG A 86 -10.18 11.59 2.39
N SER A 87 -9.97 10.30 2.14
CA SER A 87 -10.44 9.20 2.98
C SER A 87 -9.89 9.38 4.39
N SER A 88 -10.68 10.06 5.22
CA SER A 88 -10.23 10.59 6.49
C SER A 88 -10.28 9.48 7.53
N SER A 89 -9.18 8.74 7.64
CA SER A 89 -8.90 7.88 8.78
C SER A 89 -8.74 8.74 10.03
N SER A 90 -9.86 9.11 10.64
CA SER A 90 -9.93 9.93 11.84
C SER A 90 -9.23 9.23 13.00
N THR A 91 -7.98 9.61 13.25
CA THR A 91 -7.25 9.26 14.48
C THR A 91 -7.84 10.06 15.64
N THR A 92 -8.96 9.58 16.18
CA THR A 92 -9.55 10.10 17.41
C THR A 92 -8.60 9.84 18.58
N SER A 93 -7.74 10.81 18.86
CA SER A 93 -6.89 10.82 20.05
C SER A 93 -7.78 10.92 21.28
N LEU A 94 -8.01 9.77 21.93
CA LEU A 94 -8.70 9.68 23.22
C LEU A 94 -7.86 10.42 24.28
N ARG A 95 -8.21 11.69 24.53
CA ARG A 95 -7.71 12.40 25.70
C ARG A 95 -8.29 11.73 26.96
N ARG A 96 -7.38 11.25 27.79
CA ARG A 96 -7.65 10.79 29.16
C ARG A 96 -8.34 11.94 29.91
N LEU A 97 -9.49 11.65 30.53
CA LEU A 97 -10.08 12.53 31.54
C LEU A 97 -9.46 12.15 32.88
N ASP A 98 -8.93 13.17 33.56
CA ASP A 98 -8.70 13.17 35.01
C ASP A 98 -9.98 13.66 35.72
#